data_AF-A0A2A4WFF3-F1
#
_entry.id   AF-A0A2A4WFF3-F1
#
_cell.length_a   1.000
_cell.length_b   1.000
_cell.length_c   1.000
_cell.angle_alpha   90.00
_cell.angle_beta   90.00
_cell.angle_gamma   90.00
#
_symmetry.space_group_name_H-M   'P 1'
#
loop_
_entity.id
_entity.type
_entity.pdbx_description
1 polymer ?
#
loop_
_entity_poly.entity_id
_entity_poly.type
_entity_poly.pdbx_seq_one_letter_code
_entity_poly.pdbx_strand_id
1 'polypeptide(L)'
;MLNQTRVAQRVSKGGHHVPDEKVISRIPRVMQNIKQAFPLCDVSYILVNSRLDSPFQQVAVIKQGRVHFTNAPLPTWATPLLSDYLE
;
A
#
# COMPACT_ATOMS: atom_id res chain seq x y z
N MET A 1 -14.57 -0.62 -1.21
CA MET A 1 -13.15 -0.42 -1.57
C MET A 1 -12.64 -1.61 -2.40
N LEU A 2 -11.64 -1.42 -3.28
CA LEU A 2 -11.13 -2.49 -4.17
C LEU A 2 -10.61 -3.73 -3.43
N ASN A 3 -10.02 -3.55 -2.24
CA ASN A 3 -9.56 -4.66 -1.40
C ASN A 3 -10.72 -5.55 -0.91
N GLN A 4 -11.88 -4.98 -0.56
CA GLN A 4 -13.10 -5.70 -0.19
C GLN A 4 -13.69 -6.42 -1.41
N THR A 5 -13.74 -5.76 -2.58
CA THR A 5 -14.16 -6.40 -3.83
C THR A 5 -13.30 -7.63 -4.16
N ARG A 6 -11.98 -7.52 -3.97
CA ARG A 6 -11.05 -8.65 -4.11
C ARG A 6 -11.26 -9.75 -3.06
N VAL A 7 -11.73 -9.42 -1.85
CA VAL A 7 -12.14 -10.43 -0.86
C VAL A 7 -13.40 -11.14 -1.33
N ALA A 8 -14.46 -10.39 -1.69
CA ALA A 8 -15.72 -10.94 -2.17
C ALA A 8 -15.53 -11.87 -3.38
N GLN A 9 -14.69 -11.47 -4.35
CA GLN A 9 -14.36 -12.30 -5.51
C GLN A 9 -13.66 -13.62 -5.13
N ARG A 10 -12.81 -13.63 -4.10
CA ARG A 10 -12.16 -14.86 -3.63
C ARG A 10 -13.17 -15.76 -2.92
N VAL A 11 -14.06 -15.18 -2.13
CA VAL A 11 -15.14 -15.91 -1.45
C VAL A 11 -16.07 -16.59 -2.46
N SER A 12 -16.46 -15.90 -3.54
CA SER A 12 -17.29 -16.52 -4.60
C SER A 12 -16.60 -17.67 -5.34
N LYS A 13 -15.27 -17.77 -5.24
CA LYS A 13 -14.45 -18.86 -5.77
C LYS A 13 -14.08 -19.92 -4.71
N GLY A 14 -14.76 -19.94 -3.56
CA GLY A 14 -14.54 -20.91 -2.48
C GLY A 14 -13.49 -20.53 -1.45
N GLY A 15 -13.01 -19.28 -1.43
CA GLY A 15 -12.06 -18.78 -0.45
C GLY A 15 -12.67 -18.44 0.91
N HIS A 16 -11.81 -18.26 1.93
CA HIS A 16 -12.24 -17.89 3.29
C HIS A 16 -12.84 -16.48 3.35
N HIS A 17 -13.98 -16.36 4.04
CA HIS A 17 -14.65 -15.09 4.28
C HIS A 17 -13.90 -14.22 5.30
N VAL A 18 -13.78 -12.93 5.02
CA VAL A 18 -13.23 -11.94 5.95
C VAL A 18 -14.21 -10.77 6.03
N PRO A 19 -14.73 -10.43 7.22
CA PRO A 19 -15.66 -9.31 7.36
C PRO A 19 -15.04 -7.99 6.91
N ASP A 20 -15.85 -7.14 6.29
CA ASP A 20 -15.43 -5.85 5.74
C ASP A 20 -14.79 -4.94 6.80
N GLU A 21 -15.34 -4.91 8.01
CA GLU A 21 -14.80 -4.17 9.15
C GLU A 21 -13.40 -4.65 9.53
N LYS A 22 -13.13 -5.95 9.44
CA LYS A 22 -11.79 -6.53 9.67
C LYS A 22 -10.81 -6.16 8.57
N VAL A 23 -11.30 -5.95 7.34
CA VAL A 23 -10.50 -5.45 6.23
C VAL A 23 -10.14 -3.97 6.42
N ILE A 24 -11.06 -3.15 6.94
CA ILE A 24 -10.84 -1.72 7.14
C ILE A 24 -9.97 -1.46 8.37
N SER A 25 -10.34 -2.06 9.52
CA SER A 25 -9.70 -1.80 10.82
C SER A 25 -8.21 -2.15 10.86
N ARG A 26 -7.74 -3.05 9.99
CA ARG A 26 -6.31 -3.38 9.90
C ARG A 26 -5.47 -2.33 9.20
N ILE A 27 -6.06 -1.47 8.36
CA ILE A 27 -5.29 -0.56 7.48
C ILE A 27 -4.38 0.36 8.30
N PRO A 28 -4.85 1.08 9.33
CA PRO A 28 -3.98 1.97 10.10
C PRO A 28 -2.78 1.24 10.73
N ARG A 29 -3.03 0.05 11.31
CA ARG A 29 -1.97 -0.78 11.90
C ARG A 29 -0.96 -1.24 10.85
N VAL A 30 -1.42 -1.67 9.68
CA VAL A 30 -0.53 -2.10 8.59
C VAL A 30 0.32 -0.92 8.11
N MET A 31 -0.26 0.27 7.97
CA MET A 31 0.49 1.47 7.57
C MET A 31 1.60 1.80 8.58
N GLN A 32 1.31 1.72 9.88
CA GLN A 32 2.29 1.92 10.94
C GLN A 32 3.43 0.88 10.88
N ASN A 33 3.08 -0.40 10.69
CA ASN A 33 4.06 -1.47 10.59
C ASN A 33 4.95 -1.31 9.35
N ILE A 34 4.39 -0.89 8.21
CA ILE A 34 5.17 -0.62 6.99
C ILE A 34 6.17 0.51 7.25
N LYS A 35 5.74 1.60 7.90
CA LYS A 35 6.61 2.72 8.23
C LYS A 35 7.81 2.28 9.08
N GLN A 36 7.58 1.41 10.06
CA GLN A 36 8.64 0.82 10.90
C GLN A 36 9.54 -0.15 10.14
N ALA A 37 9.06 -0.76 9.05
CA ALA A 37 9.84 -1.70 8.26
C ALA A 37 10.81 -1.02 7.28
N PHE A 38 10.52 0.20 6.80
CA PHE A 38 11.36 0.87 5.79
C PHE A 38 12.85 0.96 6.17
N PRO A 39 13.24 1.34 7.41
CA PRO A 39 14.66 1.43 7.77
C PRO A 39 15.36 0.06 7.85
N LEU A 40 14.61 -1.03 7.88
CA LEU A 40 15.14 -2.40 7.95
C LEU A 40 15.43 -3.00 6.57
N CYS A 41 15.04 -2.31 5.49
CA CYS A 41 15.15 -2.81 4.12
C CYS A 41 16.22 -2.04 3.34
N ASP A 42 17.04 -2.74 2.56
CA ASP A 42 17.99 -2.11 1.63
C ASP A 42 17.26 -1.34 0.51
N VAL A 43 16.16 -1.93 0.03
CA VAL A 43 15.30 -1.40 -1.04
C VAL A 43 13.83 -1.69 -0.72
N SER A 44 12.96 -0.69 -0.83
CA SER A 44 11.51 -0.82 -0.73
C SER A 44 10.84 -0.22 -1.96
N TYR A 45 9.97 -1.00 -2.61
CA TYR A 45 9.13 -0.54 -3.73
C TYR A 45 7.71 -0.30 -3.24
N ILE A 46 7.20 0.92 -3.45
CA ILE A 46 5.85 1.31 -3.06
C ILE A 46 5.00 1.35 -4.32
N LEU A 47 4.01 0.46 -4.40
CA LEU A 47 3.12 0.30 -5.56
C LEU A 47 1.67 0.59 -5.18
N VAL A 48 0.92 1.22 -6.09
CA VAL A 48 -0.53 1.37 -6.01
C VAL A 48 -1.20 0.47 -7.05
N ASN A 49 -2.17 -0.32 -6.59
CA ASN A 49 -2.93 -1.24 -7.43
C ASN A 49 -4.43 -0.94 -7.30
N SER A 50 -4.78 0.33 -7.59
CA SER A 50 -6.15 0.86 -7.51
C SER A 50 -6.89 0.78 -8.85
N ARG A 51 -6.17 0.53 -9.95
CA ARG A 51 -6.68 0.51 -11.33
C ARG A 51 -6.43 -0.86 -11.95
N LEU A 52 -7.46 -1.47 -12.52
CA LEU A 52 -7.34 -2.77 -13.19
C LEU A 52 -6.75 -2.64 -14.60
N ASP A 53 -7.03 -1.53 -15.27
CA ASP A 53 -6.52 -1.18 -16.61
C ASP A 53 -5.04 -0.72 -16.58
N SER A 54 -4.57 -0.29 -15.41
CA SER A 54 -3.18 0.11 -15.19
C SER A 54 -2.73 -0.30 -13.77
N PRO A 55 -2.45 -1.59 -13.55
CA PRO A 55 -2.10 -2.10 -12.24
C PRO A 55 -0.62 -1.81 -11.90
N PHE A 56 -0.25 -2.03 -10.63
CA PHE A 56 1.14 -1.99 -10.14
C PHE A 56 1.88 -0.68 -10.42
N GLN A 57 1.17 0.46 -10.38
CA GLN A 57 1.78 1.76 -10.60
C GLN A 57 2.75 2.08 -9.47
N GLN A 58 4.00 2.37 -9.81
CA GLN A 58 5.01 2.71 -8.82
C GLN A 58 4.81 4.14 -8.31
N VAL A 59 4.75 4.27 -7.00
CA VAL A 59 4.62 5.56 -6.31
C VAL A 59 6.01 6.08 -5.96
N ALA A 60 6.81 5.24 -5.32
CA ALA A 60 8.15 5.59 -4.88
C ALA A 60 9.04 4.34 -4.74
N VAL A 61 10.35 4.57 -4.73
CA VAL A 61 11.37 3.59 -4.32
C VAL A 61 12.18 4.20 -3.20
N ILE A 62 12.33 3.49 -2.08
CA ILE A 62 13.29 3.85 -1.04
C ILE A 62 14.50 2.93 -1.23
N LYS A 63 15.69 3.50 -1.43
CA LYS A 63 16.94 2.75 -1.56
C LYS A 63 18.00 3.40 -0.69
N GLN A 64 18.61 2.63 0.21
CA GLN A 64 19.65 3.12 1.13
C GLN A 64 19.21 4.40 1.88
N GLY A 65 17.96 4.40 2.39
CA GLY A 65 17.39 5.54 3.12
C GLY A 65 16.97 6.75 2.28
N ARG A 66 17.13 6.71 0.94
CA ARG A 66 16.72 7.80 0.04
C ARG A 66 15.47 7.43 -0.74
N VAL A 67 14.51 8.35 -0.82
CA VAL A 67 13.29 8.17 -1.61
C VAL A 67 13.45 8.72 -3.02
N HIS A 68 12.94 7.99 -3.99
CA HIS A 68 12.80 8.40 -5.38
C HIS A 68 11.33 8.28 -5.78
N PHE A 69 10.67 9.40 -6.03
CA PHE A 69 9.28 9.43 -6.46
C PHE A 69 9.16 9.15 -7.95
N THR A 70 8.19 8.30 -8.33
CA THR A 70 7.99 7.91 -9.74
C THR A 70 6.73 8.54 -10.33
N ASN A 71 5.71 8.80 -9.51
CA ASN A 71 4.47 9.43 -9.93
C ASN A 71 4.14 10.64 -9.04
N ALA A 72 3.95 11.81 -9.66
CA ALA A 72 3.43 13.02 -9.03
C ALA A 72 2.08 13.40 -9.67
N PRO A 73 1.07 13.84 -8.90
CA PRO A 73 1.08 14.00 -7.44
C PRO A 73 1.00 12.66 -6.70
N LEU A 74 1.52 12.63 -5.46
CA LEU A 74 1.44 11.44 -4.62
C LEU A 74 -0.03 11.13 -4.25
N PRO A 75 -0.43 9.83 -4.24
CA PRO A 75 -1.70 9.45 -3.67
C PRO A 75 -1.83 9.92 -2.22
N THR A 76 -3.02 10.34 -1.80
CA THR A 76 -3.27 10.91 -0.45
C THR A 76 -2.84 9.99 0.69
N TRP A 77 -2.95 8.66 0.50
CA TRP A 77 -2.51 7.68 1.49
C TRP A 77 -0.98 7.54 1.61
N ALA A 78 -0.24 7.90 0.55
CA ALA A 78 1.20 7.73 0.48
C ALA A 78 1.95 8.86 1.20
N THR A 79 1.38 10.07 1.23
CA THR A 79 1.96 11.21 1.95
C THR A 79 2.24 10.92 3.43
N PRO A 80 1.28 10.48 4.26
CA PRO A 80 1.57 10.15 5.65
C PRO A 80 2.48 8.93 5.82
N LEU A 81 2.54 8.03 4.83
CA LEU A 81 3.44 6.87 4.87
C LEU A 81 4.90 7.26 4.66
N LEU A 82 5.14 8.23 3.77
CA LEU A 82 6.46 8.67 3.33
C LEU A 82 6.88 9.99 3.98
N SER A 83 6.18 10.44 5.03
CA SER A 83 6.40 11.74 5.69
C SER A 83 7.85 11.97 6.08
N ASP A 84 8.54 10.93 6.52
CA ASP A 84 9.92 11.00 7.02
C ASP A 84 10.94 11.14 5.88
N TYR A 85 10.48 11.11 4.63
CA TYR A 85 11.30 11.22 3.42
C TYR A 85 10.90 12.39 2.52
N LEU A 86 9.93 13.23 2.94
CA LEU A 86 9.38 14.33 2.15
C LEU A 86 10.05 15.70 2.41
N GLU A 87 11.28 15.71 2.91
CA GLU A 87 12.10 16.93 3.08
C GLU A 87 12.37 17.65 1.75
#